data_AF-A0A9N9GWU7-F1
#
_entry.id   AF-A0A9N9GWU7-F1
#
_cell.length_a   1.000
_cell.length_b   1.000
_cell.length_c   1.000
_cell.angle_alpha   90.00
_cell.angle_beta   90.00
_cell.angle_gamma   90.00
#
_symmetry.space_group_name_H-M   'P 1'
#
loop_
_entity.id
_entity.type
_entity.pdbx_description
1 polymer ?
#
loop_
_entity_poly.entity_id
_entity_poly.type
_entity_poly.pdbx_seq_one_letter_code
_entity_poly.pdbx_strand_id
1 'polypeptide(L)'
;MFIQAVEFVRNYKKNGHSINIYGQEKATSVWRVGKTNTLLRGLECDLGDKPEDTFKEDLHKKLDGQLNKNGVAAVILANNSVSAAKKEEEIRKNILEDNLVDAGRERKDIFFADCSDFVGEIQGRKVRILKTEEINSITKEYRKWFGNKNYLPTDFTAKAALEEIKKRDYLLLPGIYTYQEEKPRDPQEIKKEIQKLSSEILETFHKLELERKEIEELLTKLKQDGEID
;
A
#
# COMPACT_ATOMS: atom_id res chain seq x y z
N MET A 1 -0.66 -8.35 10.99
CA MET A 1 0.47 -8.97 10.27
C MET A 1 1.00 -10.22 10.99
N PHE A 2 1.45 -10.14 12.24
CA PHE A 2 2.06 -11.29 12.95
C PHE A 2 1.15 -12.51 13.13
N ILE A 3 -0.16 -12.29 13.32
CA ILE A 3 -1.13 -13.38 13.53
C ILE A 3 -1.22 -14.28 12.29
N GLN A 4 -1.41 -13.68 11.11
CA GLN A 4 -1.46 -14.40 9.84
C GLN A 4 -0.14 -15.10 9.52
N ALA A 5 1.00 -14.51 9.89
CA ALA A 5 2.32 -15.13 9.73
C ALA A 5 2.47 -16.40 10.61
N VAL A 6 1.99 -16.36 11.85
CA VAL A 6 1.99 -17.53 12.74
C VAL A 6 1.06 -18.62 12.23
N GLU A 7 -0.16 -18.27 11.81
CA GLU A 7 -1.10 -19.23 11.21
C GLU A 7 -0.52 -19.88 9.96
N PHE A 8 0.15 -19.08 9.11
CA PHE A 8 0.88 -19.59 7.95
C PHE A 8 1.96 -20.60 8.38
N VAL A 9 2.85 -20.26 9.32
CA VAL A 9 3.93 -21.19 9.74
C VAL A 9 3.37 -22.48 10.36
N ARG A 10 2.31 -22.38 11.16
CA ARG A 10 1.59 -23.54 11.73
C ARG A 10 1.03 -24.45 10.63
N ASN A 11 0.39 -23.87 9.61
CA ASN A 11 -0.21 -24.61 8.50
C ASN A 11 0.83 -25.32 7.62
N TYR A 12 2.05 -24.79 7.52
CA TYR A 12 3.14 -25.37 6.72
C TYR A 12 4.07 -26.32 7.53
N LYS A 13 3.57 -26.89 8.64
CA LYS A 13 4.23 -27.91 9.48
C LYS A 13 5.64 -27.55 9.95
N LYS A 14 5.92 -26.26 10.16
CA LYS A 14 7.06 -25.83 10.98
C LYS A 14 6.53 -25.56 12.39
N ASN A 15 7.30 -25.92 13.42
CA ASN A 15 6.91 -25.65 14.80
C ASN A 15 6.60 -24.16 14.94
N GLY A 16 5.37 -23.79 15.33
CA GLY A 16 4.98 -22.37 15.47
C GLY A 16 5.83 -21.59 16.49
N HIS A 17 6.58 -22.30 17.34
CA HIS A 17 7.60 -21.77 18.25
C HIS A 17 8.93 -21.41 17.57
N SER A 18 9.05 -21.53 16.24
CA SER A 18 10.26 -21.19 15.49
C SER A 18 10.27 -19.75 14.96
N ILE A 19 9.37 -18.88 15.44
CA ILE A 19 9.30 -17.47 15.03
C ILE A 19 9.60 -16.60 16.24
N ASN A 20 10.69 -15.86 16.17
CA ASN A 20 10.96 -14.78 17.11
C ASN A 20 10.36 -13.50 16.53
N ILE A 21 9.52 -12.83 17.31
CA ILE A 21 8.88 -11.58 16.91
C ILE A 21 9.61 -10.44 17.62
N TYR A 22 10.05 -9.46 16.84
CA TYR A 22 10.64 -8.22 17.34
C TYR A 22 9.85 -7.04 16.81
N GLY A 23 9.75 -5.97 17.59
CA GLY A 23 9.07 -4.75 17.16
C GLY A 23 9.34 -3.57 18.08
N GLN A 24 8.99 -2.37 17.66
CA GLN A 24 9.12 -1.16 18.46
C GLN A 24 7.94 -0.25 18.15
N GLU A 25 7.38 0.36 19.21
CA GLU A 25 6.24 1.26 19.09
C GLU A 25 6.47 2.46 20.01
N LYS A 26 6.24 3.65 19.48
CA LYS A 26 6.44 4.93 20.17
C LYS A 26 5.29 5.25 21.10
N ALA A 27 4.06 4.95 20.70
CA ALA A 27 2.88 5.30 21.47
C ALA A 27 2.67 4.30 22.62
N THR A 28 2.81 4.77 23.86
CA THR A 28 2.70 3.94 25.08
C THR A 28 1.42 3.10 25.13
N SER A 29 0.27 3.67 24.76
CA SER A 29 -1.01 2.95 24.75
C SER A 29 -1.00 1.80 23.74
N VAL A 30 -0.50 2.04 22.53
CA VAL A 30 -0.41 1.04 21.45
C VAL A 30 0.60 -0.05 21.80
N TRP A 31 1.76 0.33 22.35
CA TRP A 31 2.79 -0.59 22.81
C TRP A 31 2.26 -1.57 23.86
N ARG A 32 1.50 -1.08 24.84
CA ARG A 32 0.85 -1.92 25.88
C ARG A 32 -0.15 -2.89 25.25
N VAL A 33 -1.01 -2.42 24.34
CA VAL A 33 -1.96 -3.27 23.62
C VAL A 33 -1.24 -4.34 22.78
N GLY A 34 -0.14 -3.98 22.11
CA GLY A 34 0.71 -4.91 21.36
C GLY A 34 1.29 -6.03 22.23
N LYS A 35 1.84 -5.69 23.40
CA LYS A 35 2.33 -6.68 24.39
C LYS A 35 1.20 -7.59 24.87
N THR A 36 0.04 -7.04 25.21
CA THR A 36 -1.11 -7.85 25.66
C THR A 36 -1.63 -8.77 24.55
N ASN A 37 -1.72 -8.30 23.31
CA ASN A 37 -2.23 -9.07 22.18
C ASN A 37 -1.32 -10.28 21.84
N THR A 38 -0.01 -10.09 21.92
CA THR A 38 0.97 -11.18 21.71
C THR A 38 0.94 -12.19 22.86
N LEU A 39 0.89 -11.71 24.11
CA LEU A 39 0.79 -12.56 25.30
C LEU A 39 -0.47 -13.44 25.30
N LEU A 40 -1.66 -12.86 25.04
CA LEU A 40 -2.94 -13.60 24.99
C LEU A 40 -2.95 -14.71 23.92
N ARG A 41 -2.04 -14.67 22.96
CA ARG A 41 -1.92 -15.63 21.86
C ARG A 41 -0.80 -16.64 22.05
N GLY A 42 -0.11 -16.57 23.19
CA GLY A 42 1.04 -17.42 23.50
C GLY A 42 2.21 -17.21 22.54
N LEU A 43 2.39 -15.97 22.04
CA LEU A 43 3.49 -15.62 21.15
C LEU A 43 4.60 -14.94 21.95
N GLU A 44 5.82 -15.46 21.83
CA GLU A 44 7.01 -14.78 22.32
C GLU A 44 7.32 -13.59 21.42
N CYS A 45 7.40 -12.41 22.03
CA CYS A 45 7.60 -11.16 21.32
C CYS A 45 8.43 -10.20 22.18
N ASP A 46 9.46 -9.61 21.58
CA ASP A 46 10.22 -8.51 22.14
C ASP A 46 9.78 -7.20 21.48
N LEU A 47 9.08 -6.36 22.24
CA LEU A 47 8.66 -5.02 21.79
C LEU A 47 9.57 -3.91 22.33
N GLY A 48 10.76 -4.26 22.80
CA GLY A 48 11.65 -3.40 23.56
C GLY A 48 11.23 -3.24 25.02
N ASP A 49 12.14 -2.70 25.82
CA ASP A 49 11.96 -2.46 27.26
C ASP A 49 11.00 -1.29 27.54
N LYS A 50 10.90 -0.34 26.61
CA LYS A 50 10.09 0.88 26.71
C LYS A 50 9.46 1.24 25.36
N PRO A 51 8.35 2.00 25.34
CA PRO A 51 7.89 2.64 24.12
C PRO A 51 8.88 3.72 23.68
N GLU A 52 9.26 3.72 22.40
CA GLU A 52 10.26 4.66 21.86
C GLU A 52 10.18 4.79 20.33
N ASP A 53 10.65 5.91 19.81
CA ASP A 53 10.69 6.20 18.37
C ASP A 53 11.90 5.53 17.68
N THR A 54 11.66 4.74 16.63
CA THR A 54 12.70 4.00 15.90
C THR A 54 13.71 4.91 15.21
N PHE A 55 13.34 6.15 14.86
CA PHE A 55 14.26 7.12 14.28
C PHE A 55 15.15 7.80 15.33
N LYS A 56 14.68 7.86 16.58
CA LYS A 56 15.39 8.53 17.68
C LYS A 56 16.30 7.57 18.43
N GLU A 57 15.77 6.41 18.80
CA GLU A 57 16.49 5.39 19.54
C GLU A 57 15.99 4.02 19.11
N ASP A 58 16.79 3.35 18.29
CA ASP A 58 16.60 1.93 17.99
C ASP A 58 16.89 1.10 19.24
N LEU A 59 15.87 0.38 19.74
CA LEU A 59 16.00 -0.50 20.91
C LEU A 59 16.56 -1.88 20.53
N HIS A 60 16.62 -2.21 19.24
CA HIS A 60 16.98 -3.53 18.73
C HIS A 60 18.31 -3.53 17.98
N LYS A 61 19.22 -2.58 18.27
CA LYS A 61 20.52 -2.42 17.57
C LYS A 61 21.35 -3.70 17.40
N LYS A 62 21.20 -4.67 18.32
CA LYS A 62 21.92 -5.96 18.31
C LYS A 62 21.31 -7.02 17.40
N LEU A 63 20.02 -6.90 17.08
CA LEU A 63 19.49 -7.48 15.86
C LEU A 63 20.02 -6.57 14.79
N ASP A 64 21.20 -6.86 14.24
CA ASP A 64 21.81 -6.07 13.17
C ASP A 64 20.68 -5.64 12.23
N GLY A 65 20.28 -4.36 12.25
CA GLY A 65 19.03 -3.84 11.62
C GLY A 65 19.01 -3.97 10.09
N GLN A 66 19.88 -4.82 9.59
CA GLN A 66 20.17 -5.26 8.27
C GLN A 66 19.61 -6.67 8.13
N LEU A 67 18.75 -6.85 7.13
CA LEU A 67 18.40 -8.18 6.66
C LEU A 67 19.69 -8.97 6.42
N ASN A 68 19.75 -10.21 6.91
CA ASN A 68 20.86 -11.09 6.55
C ASN A 68 20.88 -11.29 5.01
N LYS A 69 21.95 -11.89 4.47
CA LYS A 69 22.14 -12.05 3.00
C LYS A 69 20.94 -12.67 2.27
N ASN A 70 20.12 -13.47 2.95
CA ASN A 70 18.93 -14.13 2.39
C ASN A 70 17.62 -13.59 2.98
N GLY A 71 17.69 -12.54 3.80
CA GLY A 71 16.56 -11.92 4.46
C GLY A 71 15.73 -11.15 3.44
N VAL A 72 14.42 -11.25 3.56
CA VAL A 72 13.48 -10.52 2.71
C VAL A 72 12.63 -9.63 3.61
N ALA A 73 12.48 -8.37 3.22
CA ALA A 73 11.53 -7.45 3.83
C ALA A 73 10.37 -7.19 2.88
N ALA A 74 9.20 -6.98 3.46
CA ALA A 74 8.03 -6.47 2.78
C ALA A 74 7.58 -5.20 3.53
N VAL A 75 7.39 -4.11 2.79
CA VAL A 75 7.03 -2.81 3.36
C VAL A 75 5.76 -2.32 2.65
N ILE A 76 4.80 -1.83 3.44
CA ILE A 76 3.62 -1.15 2.91
C ILE A 76 3.96 0.34 2.79
N LEU A 77 3.82 0.87 1.59
CA LEU A 77 4.13 2.27 1.28
C LEU A 77 2.86 3.00 0.84
N ALA A 78 2.81 4.30 1.11
CA ALA A 78 1.81 5.16 0.52
C ALA A 78 2.13 5.39 -0.97
N ASN A 79 1.10 5.64 -1.78
CA ASN A 79 1.29 5.92 -3.22
C ASN A 79 2.28 7.07 -3.47
N ASN A 80 2.26 8.10 -2.61
CA ASN A 80 3.20 9.21 -2.74
C ASN A 80 4.65 8.78 -2.51
N SER A 81 4.94 7.79 -1.68
CA SER A 81 6.32 7.29 -1.49
C SER A 81 6.87 6.65 -2.77
N VAL A 82 5.99 6.09 -3.61
CA VAL A 82 6.36 5.43 -4.87
C VAL A 82 6.26 6.33 -6.11
N SER A 83 5.78 7.56 -5.96
CA SER A 83 5.58 8.51 -7.08
C SER A 83 6.13 9.92 -6.86
N ALA A 84 6.40 10.35 -5.63
CA ALA A 84 6.84 11.71 -5.33
C ALA A 84 8.22 12.01 -5.92
N ALA A 85 8.39 13.22 -6.45
CA ALA A 85 9.64 13.71 -7.02
C ALA A 85 10.65 14.19 -5.96
N LYS A 86 11.86 14.59 -6.39
CA LYS A 86 12.93 15.16 -5.54
C LYS A 86 13.59 14.11 -4.64
N LYS A 87 13.47 14.23 -3.31
CA LYS A 87 14.22 13.40 -2.36
C LYS A 87 13.75 11.95 -2.40
N GLU A 88 12.45 11.74 -2.51
CA GLU A 88 11.83 10.42 -2.59
C GLU A 88 12.22 9.70 -3.88
N GLU A 89 12.33 10.44 -4.98
CA GLU A 89 12.83 9.93 -6.26
C GLU A 89 14.30 9.50 -6.17
N GLU A 90 15.15 10.31 -5.54
CA GLU A 90 16.55 9.96 -5.29
C GLU A 90 16.68 8.70 -4.43
N ILE A 91 15.88 8.57 -3.37
CA ILE A 91 15.81 7.35 -2.55
C ILE A 91 15.40 6.16 -3.40
N ARG A 92 14.35 6.29 -4.25
CA ARG A 92 13.92 5.22 -5.14
C ARG A 92 15.02 4.82 -6.13
N LYS A 93 15.70 5.79 -6.73
CA LYS A 93 16.82 5.54 -7.62
C LYS A 93 17.90 4.72 -6.93
N ASN A 94 18.32 5.12 -5.73
CA ASN A 94 19.38 4.42 -5.00
C ASN A 94 18.97 2.96 -4.68
N ILE A 95 17.78 2.71 -4.14
CA ILE A 95 17.34 1.34 -3.81
C ILE A 95 17.19 0.43 -5.05
N LEU A 96 16.86 1.02 -6.21
CA LEU A 96 16.72 0.31 -7.47
C LEU A 96 18.08 0.01 -8.11
N GLU A 97 18.99 0.97 -8.11
CA GLU A 97 20.34 0.84 -8.67
C GLU A 97 21.21 -0.09 -7.82
N ASP A 98 21.03 -0.10 -6.50
CA ASP A 98 21.66 -1.04 -5.57
C ASP A 98 21.04 -2.46 -5.63
N ASN A 99 20.02 -2.66 -6.48
CA ASN A 99 19.31 -3.93 -6.64
C ASN A 99 18.80 -4.46 -5.29
N LEU A 100 18.06 -3.63 -4.54
CA LEU A 100 17.48 -3.98 -3.24
C LEU A 100 15.99 -4.33 -3.32
N VAL A 101 15.33 -3.98 -4.43
CA VAL A 101 13.91 -4.29 -4.67
C VAL A 101 13.82 -5.55 -5.51
N ASP A 102 13.07 -6.56 -5.03
CA ASP A 102 12.77 -7.78 -5.78
C ASP A 102 14.00 -8.59 -6.27
N ALA A 103 15.14 -8.37 -5.62
CA ALA A 103 16.50 -8.78 -6.00
C ALA A 103 16.84 -10.27 -5.88
N GLY A 104 15.83 -11.14 -5.74
CA GLY A 104 16.05 -12.57 -5.57
C GLY A 104 16.67 -13.23 -6.81
N ARG A 105 17.59 -14.19 -6.60
CA ARG A 105 18.17 -15.08 -7.63
C ARG A 105 18.83 -14.36 -8.82
N GLU A 106 19.58 -13.27 -8.55
CA GLU A 106 20.30 -12.48 -9.59
C GLU A 106 19.39 -11.86 -10.66
N ARG A 107 18.09 -11.76 -10.40
CA ARG A 107 17.17 -11.04 -11.28
C ARG A 107 17.42 -9.54 -11.21
N LYS A 108 17.11 -8.86 -12.32
CA LYS A 108 17.21 -7.39 -12.47
C LYS A 108 15.91 -6.76 -12.96
N ASP A 109 14.85 -7.56 -13.02
CA ASP A 109 13.50 -7.11 -13.29
C ASP A 109 12.70 -7.03 -11.99
N ILE A 110 11.71 -6.15 -11.97
CA ILE A 110 10.81 -5.93 -10.83
C ILE A 110 9.41 -6.38 -11.24
N PHE A 111 8.71 -7.02 -10.32
CA PHE A 111 7.36 -7.48 -10.53
C PHE A 111 6.36 -6.41 -10.08
N PHE A 112 5.40 -6.13 -10.96
CA PHE A 112 4.29 -5.25 -10.67
C PHE A 112 3.00 -6.05 -10.74
N ALA A 113 2.10 -5.79 -9.80
CA ALA A 113 0.74 -6.30 -9.81
C ALA A 113 -0.22 -5.14 -9.53
N ASP A 114 -1.09 -4.83 -10.49
CA ASP A 114 -2.13 -3.83 -10.33
C ASP A 114 -3.44 -4.54 -9.94
N CYS A 115 -3.78 -4.44 -8.66
CA CYS A 115 -4.98 -5.07 -8.12
C CYS A 115 -6.13 -4.06 -7.98
N SER A 116 -6.07 -2.92 -8.67
CA SER A 116 -7.07 -1.84 -8.57
C SER A 116 -8.46 -2.28 -9.04
N ASP A 117 -8.53 -3.13 -10.07
CA ASP A 117 -9.78 -3.68 -10.63
C ASP A 117 -10.36 -4.88 -9.85
N PHE A 118 -9.67 -5.35 -8.81
CA PHE A 118 -10.17 -6.48 -8.03
C PHE A 118 -11.44 -6.10 -7.27
N VAL A 119 -12.44 -6.98 -7.31
CA VAL A 119 -13.76 -6.71 -6.73
C VAL A 119 -13.65 -6.62 -5.22
N GLY A 120 -12.91 -7.55 -4.60
CA GLY A 120 -12.81 -7.68 -3.16
C GLY A 120 -14.16 -7.88 -2.47
N GLU A 121 -14.16 -7.69 -1.16
CA GLU A 121 -15.35 -7.61 -0.30
C GLU A 121 -15.39 -6.26 0.39
N ILE A 122 -16.55 -5.63 0.39
CA ILE A 122 -16.75 -4.34 1.06
C ILE A 122 -17.03 -4.63 2.54
N GLN A 123 -16.15 -4.16 3.43
CA GLN A 123 -16.37 -4.19 4.86
C GLN A 123 -16.70 -2.78 5.37
N GLY A 124 -17.90 -2.62 5.93
CA GLY A 124 -18.37 -1.32 6.43
C GLY A 124 -18.73 -0.36 5.30
N ARG A 125 -18.31 0.91 5.41
CA ARG A 125 -18.76 1.98 4.49
C ARG A 125 -17.89 2.16 3.25
N LYS A 126 -16.58 1.89 3.30
CA LYS A 126 -15.62 2.21 2.22
C LYS A 126 -14.35 1.34 2.15
N VAL A 127 -14.17 0.33 3.01
CA VAL A 127 -12.95 -0.48 3.00
C VAL A 127 -13.18 -1.70 2.12
N ARG A 128 -12.39 -1.83 1.04
CA ARG A 128 -12.35 -3.02 0.19
C ARG A 128 -11.25 -3.95 0.68
N ILE A 129 -11.60 -5.19 0.98
CA ILE A 129 -10.69 -6.25 1.41
C ILE A 129 -10.55 -7.26 0.28
N LEU A 130 -9.33 -7.65 -0.06
CA LEU A 130 -9.12 -8.68 -1.08
C LEU A 130 -9.65 -10.04 -0.61
N LYS A 131 -10.31 -10.74 -1.52
CA LYS A 131 -10.77 -12.10 -1.29
C LYS A 131 -9.59 -13.07 -1.21
N THR A 132 -9.82 -14.21 -0.59
CA THR A 132 -8.80 -15.27 -0.50
C THR A 132 -8.37 -15.75 -1.88
N GLU A 133 -9.30 -15.86 -2.83
CA GLU A 133 -9.05 -16.27 -4.22
C GLU A 133 -8.17 -15.24 -4.95
N GLU A 134 -8.40 -13.95 -4.72
CA GLU A 134 -7.62 -12.84 -5.27
C GLU A 134 -6.21 -12.81 -4.68
N ILE A 135 -6.07 -12.99 -3.36
CA ILE A 135 -4.74 -13.11 -2.72
C ILE A 135 -3.99 -14.34 -3.26
N ASN A 136 -4.68 -15.45 -3.48
CA ASN A 136 -4.11 -16.67 -4.03
C ASN A 136 -3.66 -16.48 -5.49
N SER A 137 -4.41 -15.74 -6.31
CA SER A 137 -4.02 -15.44 -7.70
C SER A 137 -2.75 -14.59 -7.73
N ILE A 138 -2.68 -13.52 -6.93
CA ILE A 138 -1.48 -12.67 -6.79
C ILE A 138 -0.27 -13.51 -6.34
N THR A 139 -0.47 -14.32 -5.30
CA THR A 139 0.59 -15.20 -4.76
C THR A 139 1.09 -16.20 -5.80
N LYS A 140 0.18 -16.76 -6.60
CA LYS A 140 0.50 -17.71 -7.67
C LYS A 140 1.33 -17.07 -8.77
N GLU A 141 0.95 -15.89 -9.24
CA GLU A 141 1.69 -15.17 -10.28
C GLU A 141 3.06 -14.71 -9.79
N TYR A 142 3.14 -14.16 -8.57
CA TYR A 142 4.43 -13.82 -7.96
C TYR A 142 5.36 -15.03 -7.87
N ARG A 143 4.85 -16.20 -7.41
CA ARG A 143 5.65 -17.43 -7.31
C ARG A 143 6.11 -17.94 -8.68
N LYS A 144 5.26 -17.86 -9.70
CA LYS A 144 5.63 -18.22 -11.08
C LYS A 144 6.74 -17.30 -11.59
N TRP A 145 6.59 -15.99 -11.43
CA TRP A 145 7.61 -15.03 -11.81
C TRP A 145 8.92 -15.25 -11.05
N PHE A 146 8.84 -15.41 -9.73
CA PHE A 146 10.01 -15.63 -8.88
C PHE A 146 10.75 -16.93 -9.22
N GLY A 147 10.01 -17.97 -9.62
CA GLY A 147 10.52 -19.29 -9.96
C GLY A 147 11.01 -19.46 -11.40
N ASN A 148 10.55 -18.64 -12.35
CA ASN A 148 10.75 -18.81 -13.78
C ASN A 148 11.28 -17.54 -14.45
N LYS A 149 12.50 -17.59 -15.01
CA LYS A 149 13.11 -16.47 -15.75
C LYS A 149 12.30 -16.04 -16.99
N ASN A 150 11.54 -16.96 -17.59
CA ASN A 150 10.72 -16.72 -18.78
C ASN A 150 9.25 -16.45 -18.42
N TYR A 151 8.99 -15.82 -17.27
CA TYR A 151 7.64 -15.41 -16.90
C TYR A 151 7.02 -14.47 -17.94
N LEU A 152 5.78 -14.79 -18.30
CA LEU A 152 4.90 -14.00 -19.17
C LEU A 152 3.85 -13.32 -18.29
N PRO A 153 3.76 -11.99 -18.30
CA PRO A 153 2.76 -11.26 -17.52
C PRO A 153 1.31 -11.60 -17.92
N THR A 154 0.41 -11.43 -16.97
CA THR A 154 -1.04 -11.56 -17.11
C THR A 154 -1.69 -10.19 -17.33
N ASP A 155 -3.02 -10.15 -17.34
CA ASP A 155 -3.85 -8.95 -17.37
C ASP A 155 -3.56 -7.94 -16.25
N PHE A 156 -3.33 -8.42 -15.02
CA PHE A 156 -3.08 -7.55 -13.86
C PHE A 156 -1.62 -7.50 -13.41
N THR A 157 -0.69 -8.14 -14.15
CA THR A 157 0.72 -8.19 -13.76
C THR A 157 1.63 -7.67 -14.85
N ALA A 158 2.82 -7.21 -14.46
CA ALA A 158 3.86 -6.78 -15.36
C ALA A 158 5.24 -7.07 -14.76
N LYS A 159 6.26 -7.03 -15.62
CA LYS A 159 7.66 -7.02 -15.20
C LYS A 159 8.39 -5.92 -15.95
N ALA A 160 9.26 -5.20 -15.27
CA ALA A 160 10.05 -4.15 -15.90
C ALA A 160 11.52 -4.26 -15.50
N ALA A 161 12.41 -4.09 -16.47
CA ALA A 161 13.83 -3.97 -16.22
C ALA A 161 14.16 -2.55 -15.72
N LEU A 162 15.29 -2.39 -15.02
CA LEU A 162 15.74 -1.09 -14.53
C LEU A 162 15.78 0.01 -15.61
N GLU A 163 16.19 -0.34 -16.83
CA GLU A 163 16.25 0.60 -17.95
C GLU A 163 14.87 1.09 -18.41
N GLU A 164 13.83 0.27 -18.23
CA GLU A 164 12.45 0.68 -18.51
C GLU A 164 11.93 1.60 -17.42
N ILE A 165 12.24 1.29 -16.16
CA ILE A 165 11.87 2.09 -14.99
C ILE A 165 12.53 3.48 -15.05
N LYS A 166 13.79 3.56 -15.50
CA LYS A 166 14.51 4.83 -15.73
C LYS A 166 13.81 5.74 -16.73
N LYS A 167 13.24 5.19 -17.80
CA LYS A 167 12.50 5.96 -18.82
C LYS A 167 11.18 6.54 -18.28
N ARG A 168 10.72 6.06 -17.13
CA ARG A 168 9.51 6.49 -16.46
C ARG A 168 9.82 7.19 -15.14
N ASP A 169 10.98 7.86 -15.06
CA ASP A 169 11.40 8.71 -13.93
C ASP A 169 11.36 7.98 -12.57
N TYR A 170 11.72 6.69 -12.57
CA TYR A 170 11.74 5.84 -11.37
C TYR A 170 10.38 5.78 -10.63
N LEU A 171 9.27 5.93 -11.36
CA LEU A 171 7.92 5.71 -10.84
C LEU A 171 7.66 4.22 -10.66
N LEU A 172 7.18 3.83 -9.47
CA LEU A 172 6.92 2.42 -9.11
C LEU A 172 5.41 2.11 -8.96
N LEU A 173 4.55 2.90 -9.60
CA LEU A 173 3.11 2.66 -9.61
C LEU A 173 2.79 1.48 -10.55
N PRO A 174 2.16 0.38 -10.06
CA PRO A 174 1.89 -0.80 -10.89
C PRO A 174 1.14 -0.50 -12.17
N GLY A 175 0.13 0.37 -12.11
CA GLY A 175 -0.70 0.77 -13.25
C GLY A 175 0.08 1.31 -14.45
N ILE A 176 1.27 1.87 -14.24
CA ILE A 176 2.13 2.36 -15.34
C ILE A 176 2.67 1.21 -16.19
N TYR A 177 2.86 0.03 -15.58
CA TYR A 177 3.49 -1.14 -16.21
C TYR A 177 2.47 -2.18 -16.65
N THR A 178 1.32 -2.26 -15.97
CA THR A 178 0.23 -3.18 -16.31
C THR A 178 -0.73 -2.61 -17.36
N TYR A 179 -0.65 -1.31 -17.65
CA TYR A 179 -1.52 -0.68 -18.64
C TYR A 179 -1.40 -1.36 -20.01
N GLN A 180 -2.53 -1.89 -20.47
CA GLN A 180 -2.72 -2.25 -21.87
C GLN A 180 -3.44 -1.08 -22.54
N GLU A 181 -3.02 -0.71 -23.76
CA GLU A 181 -3.74 0.30 -24.54
C GLU A 181 -5.24 -0.03 -24.55
N GLU A 182 -6.06 0.86 -23.99
CA GLU A 182 -7.50 0.71 -24.14
C GLU A 182 -7.82 0.69 -25.63
N LYS A 183 -8.68 -0.24 -26.06
CA LYS A 183 -9.17 -0.24 -27.44
C LYS A 183 -9.67 1.16 -27.76
N PRO A 184 -9.35 1.71 -28.94
CA PRO A 184 -9.79 3.06 -29.32
C PRO A 184 -11.30 3.14 -29.15
N ARG A 185 -11.74 3.92 -28.16
CA ARG A 185 -13.16 4.17 -27.89
C ARG A 185 -13.71 5.02 -29.03
N ASP A 186 -14.97 4.80 -29.37
CA ASP A 186 -15.64 5.63 -30.36
C ASP A 186 -15.62 7.11 -29.90
N PRO A 187 -15.12 8.06 -30.70
CA PRO A 187 -15.18 9.48 -30.39
C PRO A 187 -16.57 9.99 -29.96
N GLN A 188 -17.65 9.34 -30.42
CA GLN A 188 -19.01 9.67 -29.99
C GLN A 188 -19.32 9.27 -28.55
N GLU A 189 -18.80 8.14 -28.06
CA GLU A 189 -18.95 7.71 -26.67
C GLU A 189 -18.19 8.64 -25.73
N ILE A 190 -16.95 9.00 -26.09
CA ILE A 190 -16.13 9.96 -25.33
C ILE A 190 -16.87 11.30 -25.21
N LYS A 191 -17.44 11.80 -26.32
CA LYS A 191 -18.18 13.06 -26.31
C LYS A 191 -19.41 13.00 -25.41
N LYS A 192 -20.16 11.90 -25.41
CA LYS A 192 -21.32 11.71 -24.52
C LYS A 192 -20.90 11.67 -23.05
N GLU A 193 -19.80 11.00 -22.74
CA GLU A 193 -19.28 10.90 -21.38
C GLU A 193 -18.78 12.25 -20.86
N ILE A 194 -18.04 13.02 -21.67
CA ILE A 194 -17.64 14.39 -21.35
C ILE A 194 -18.86 15.28 -21.09
N GLN A 195 -19.90 15.20 -21.94
CA GLN A 195 -21.13 15.97 -21.74
C GLN A 195 -21.83 15.59 -20.44
N LYS A 196 -21.92 14.29 -20.13
CA LYS A 196 -22.52 13.79 -18.89
C LYS A 196 -21.75 14.26 -17.66
N LEU A 197 -20.42 14.09 -17.65
CA LEU A 197 -19.56 14.55 -16.55
C LEU A 197 -19.66 16.07 -16.38
N SER A 198 -19.68 16.82 -17.48
CA SER A 198 -19.86 18.28 -17.42
C SER A 198 -21.20 18.68 -16.81
N SER A 199 -22.28 17.95 -17.11
CA SER A 199 -23.58 18.22 -16.47
C SER A 199 -23.58 17.86 -14.98
N GLU A 200 -22.97 16.73 -14.60
CA GLU A 200 -22.86 16.32 -13.19
C GLU A 200 -22.03 17.33 -12.37
N ILE A 201 -20.95 17.84 -12.96
CA ILE A 201 -20.13 18.90 -12.35
C ILE A 201 -20.95 20.18 -12.14
N LEU A 202 -21.73 20.61 -13.14
CA LEU A 202 -22.58 21.80 -13.02
C LEU A 202 -23.67 21.63 -11.95
N GLU A 203 -24.32 20.46 -11.88
CA GLU A 203 -25.28 20.17 -10.81
C GLU A 203 -24.64 20.19 -9.42
N THR A 204 -23.40 19.68 -9.31
CA THR A 204 -22.64 19.69 -8.06
C THR A 204 -22.31 21.12 -7.62
N PHE A 205 -21.89 21.98 -8.56
CA PHE A 205 -21.68 23.40 -8.27
C PHE A 205 -22.97 24.10 -7.81
N HIS A 206 -24.10 23.82 -8.45
CA HIS A 206 -25.38 24.39 -8.04
C HIS A 206 -25.79 23.96 -6.62
N LYS A 207 -25.58 22.69 -6.27
CA LYS A 207 -25.81 22.20 -4.89
C LYS A 207 -24.90 22.91 -3.87
N LEU A 208 -23.62 23.06 -4.20
CA LEU A 208 -22.67 23.78 -3.34
C LEU A 208 -23.09 25.24 -3.11
N GLU A 209 -23.60 25.92 -4.14
CA GLU A 209 -24.10 27.30 -4.00
C GLU A 209 -25.33 27.38 -3.08
N LEU A 210 -26.26 26.43 -3.18
CA LEU A 210 -27.43 26.36 -2.30
C LEU A 210 -27.02 26.12 -0.84
N GLU A 211 -26.17 25.12 -0.59
CA GLU A 211 -25.65 24.82 0.75
C GLU A 211 -24.89 26.02 1.33
N ARG A 212 -24.11 26.74 0.50
CA ARG A 212 -23.40 27.95 0.92
C ARG A 212 -24.36 29.06 1.34
N LYS A 213 -25.47 29.26 0.62
CA LYS A 213 -26.51 30.23 0.99
C LYS A 213 -27.21 29.86 2.30
N GLU A 214 -27.56 28.59 2.50
CA GLU A 214 -28.15 28.12 3.76
C GLU A 214 -27.21 28.37 4.95
N ILE A 215 -25.91 28.11 4.78
CA ILE A 215 -24.90 28.40 5.81
C ILE A 215 -24.83 29.91 6.10
N GLU A 216 -24.85 30.78 5.09
CA GLU A 216 -24.85 32.24 5.27
C GLU A 216 -26.11 32.73 6.01
N GLU A 217 -27.29 32.19 5.69
CA GLU A 217 -28.53 32.50 6.39
C GLU A 217 -28.52 32.07 7.86
N LEU A 218 -28.01 30.86 8.15
CA LEU A 218 -27.85 30.37 9.52
C LEU A 218 -26.85 31.20 10.32
N LEU A 219 -25.70 31.55 9.73
CA LEU A 219 -24.71 32.43 10.36
C LEU A 219 -25.28 33.82 10.64
N THR A 220 -26.13 34.35 9.75
CA THR A 220 -26.78 35.64 9.95
C THR A 220 -27.77 35.60 11.12
N LYS A 221 -28.54 34.50 11.25
CA LYS A 221 -29.44 34.29 12.39
C LYS A 221 -28.68 34.17 13.72
N LEU A 222 -27.60 33.37 13.76
CA LEU A 222 -26.79 33.20 14.96
C LEU A 222 -26.11 34.52 15.42
N LYS A 223 -25.70 35.38 14.48
CA LYS A 223 -25.19 36.72 14.79
C LYS A 223 -26.27 37.67 15.31
N GLN A 224 -27.52 37.53 14.85
CA GLN A 224 -28.65 38.32 15.32
C GLN A 224 -29.11 37.88 16.72
N ASP A 225 -28.99 36.60 17.04
CA ASP A 225 -29.36 36.02 18.34
C ASP A 225 -28.26 36.20 19.42
N GLY A 226 -27.12 36.78 19.07
CA GLY A 226 -26.04 37.14 20.01
C GLY A 226 -25.20 35.95 20.49
N GLU A 227 -25.26 34.80 19.82
CA GLU A 227 -24.55 33.58 20.22
C GLU A 227 -23.10 33.52 19.68
N ILE A 228 -22.74 34.36 18.70
CA ILE A 228 -21.40 34.40 18.08
C ILE A 228 -21.06 35.85 17.67
N ASP A 229 -19.94 36.38 18.19
CA ASP A 229 -19.33 37.67 17.77
C ASP A 229 -18.63 37.57 16.39
#